data_AF-B0G9V3-F1
#
_entry.id   AF-B0G9V3-F1
#
_cell.length_a   1.000
_cell.length_b   1.000
_cell.length_c   1.000
_cell.angle_alpha   90.00
_cell.angle_beta   90.00
_cell.angle_gamma   90.00
#
_symmetry.space_group_name_H-M   'P 1'
#
loop_
_entity.id
_entity.type
_entity.pdbx_description
1 polymer ?
#
loop_
_entity_poly.entity_id
_entity_poly.type
_entity_poly.pdbx_seq_one_letter_code
_entity_poly.pdbx_strand_id
1 'polypeptide(L)' 'MILFRECLYHGIAPFIIEDANRPEYLDALNSYHQGKDVTALTSLFQKEQEYYWNRCQYFLAE' A
#
# COMPACT_ATOMS: atom_id res chain seq x y z
N MET A 1 0.08 -7.82 7.77
CA MET A 1 0.77 -7.25 8.94
C MET A 1 2.30 -7.18 8.83
N ILE A 2 2.98 -8.09 8.11
CA ILE A 2 4.45 -8.04 7.99
C ILE A 2 4.90 -6.74 7.30
N LEU A 3 4.33 -6.42 6.14
CA LEU A 3 4.66 -5.19 5.39
C LEU A 3 4.39 -3.92 6.21
N PHE A 4 3.26 -3.88 6.94
CA PHE A 4 2.92 -2.76 7.81
C PHE A 4 4.02 -2.49 8.86
N ARG A 5 4.49 -3.55 9.55
CA ARG A 5 5.56 -3.42 10.55
C ARG A 5 6.89 -3.01 9.92
N GLU A 6 7.18 -3.54 8.75
CA GLU A 6 8.40 -3.21 8.00
C GLU A 6 8.42 -1.74 7.59
N CYS A 7 7.28 -1.21 7.11
CA CYS A 7 7.13 0.21 6.80
C CYS A 7 7.48 1.07 8.02
N LEU A 8 6.91 0.76 9.19
CA LEU A 8 7.19 1.49 10.43
C LEU A 8 8.67 1.41 10.83
N TYR A 9 9.29 0.25 10.71
CA TYR A 9 10.71 0.07 11.04
C TYR A 9 11.62 0.92 10.15
N HIS A 10 11.24 1.11 8.88
CA HIS A 10 12.00 1.91 7.91
C HIS A 10 11.54 3.37 7.77
N GLY A 11 10.61 3.85 8.61
CA GLY A 11 10.09 5.22 8.52
C GLY A 11 9.26 5.49 7.26
N ILE A 12 8.72 4.44 6.64
CA ILE A 12 7.82 4.50 5.49
C ILE A 12 6.39 4.57 6.00
N ALA A 13 5.54 5.36 5.34
CA ALA A 13 4.11 5.38 5.62
C ALA A 13 3.53 3.96 5.50
N PRO A 14 2.84 3.43 6.52
CA PRO A 14 2.20 2.13 6.40
C PRO A 14 1.05 2.17 5.40
N PHE A 15 0.73 1.02 4.83
CA PHE A 15 -0.46 0.83 4.01
C PHE A 15 -1.14 -0.49 4.34
N ILE A 16 -2.43 -0.54 4.03
CA ILE A 16 -3.27 -1.72 4.11
C ILE A 16 -4.04 -1.77 2.80
N ILE A 17 -3.99 -2.91 2.10
CA ILE A 17 -4.76 -3.07 0.87
C ILE A 17 -6.24 -3.20 1.24
N GLU A 18 -7.07 -2.26 0.80
CA GLU A 18 -8.52 -2.38 0.96
C GLU A 18 -9.07 -3.51 0.08
N ASP A 19 -10.15 -4.16 0.53
CA ASP A 19 -10.76 -5.28 -0.22
C ASP A 19 -11.17 -4.85 -1.63
N ALA A 20 -11.60 -3.60 -1.80
CA ALA A 20 -11.93 -3.00 -3.10
C ALA A 20 -10.74 -2.95 -4.07
N ASN A 21 -9.51 -2.81 -3.56
CA ASN A 21 -8.29 -2.75 -4.37
C ASN A 21 -7.58 -4.11 -4.45
N ARG A 22 -8.16 -5.18 -3.87
CA ARG A 22 -7.60 -6.53 -3.94
C ARG A 22 -7.40 -7.05 -5.37
N PRO A 23 -8.32 -6.83 -6.34
CA PRO A 23 -8.09 -7.25 -7.72
C PRO A 23 -6.85 -6.56 -8.32
N GLU A 24 -6.74 -5.24 -8.13
CA GLU A 24 -5.60 -4.42 -8.59
C GLU A 24 -4.28 -4.93 -8.01
N TYR A 25 -4.26 -5.30 -6.73
CA TYR A 25 -3.10 -5.89 -6.08
C TYR A 25 -2.67 -7.23 -6.71
N LEU A 26 -3.63 -8.12 -7.02
CA LEU A 26 -3.34 -9.41 -7.63
C LEU A 26 -2.80 -9.26 -9.06
N ASP A 27 -3.37 -8.34 -9.84
CA ASP A 27 -2.89 -8.04 -11.19
C ASP A 27 -1.48 -7.44 -11.17
N ALA A 28 -1.22 -6.51 -10.24
CA ALA A 28 0.11 -5.93 -10.05
C ALA A 28 1.15 -7.00 -9.64
N LEU A 29 0.77 -7.95 -8.77
CA LEU A 29 1.63 -9.09 -8.43
C LEU A 29 1.92 -9.98 -9.64
N ASN A 30 0.92 -10.27 -10.47
CA ASN A 30 1.10 -11.07 -11.69
C ASN A 30 2.07 -10.38 -12.66
N SER A 31 1.91 -9.08 -12.88
CA SER A 31 2.83 -8.28 -13.71
C SER A 31 4.26 -8.31 -13.17
N TYR A 32 4.44 -8.20 -11.86
CA TYR A 32 5.75 -8.35 -11.22
C TYR A 32 6.35 -9.75 -11.42
N HIS A 33 5.55 -10.81 -11.35
CA HIS A 33 6.05 -12.17 -11.55
C HIS A 33 6.56 -12.39 -12.98
N GLN A 34 5.85 -11.85 -13.97
CA GLN A 34 6.16 -12.06 -15.39
C GLN A 34 7.28 -11.15 -15.89
N GLY A 35 7.24 -9.86 -15.55
CA GLY A 35 8.13 -8.85 -16.12
C GLY A 35 9.11 -8.23 -15.12
N LYS A 36 9.03 -8.58 -13.83
CA LYS A 36 9.71 -7.87 -12.73
C LYS A 36 9.36 -6.38 -12.66
N ASP A 37 8.24 -5.99 -13.27
CA ASP A 37 7.75 -4.62 -13.21
C ASP A 37 7.15 -4.35 -11.82
N VAL A 38 7.72 -3.37 -11.13
CA VAL A 38 7.30 -2.92 -9.80
C VAL A 38 6.40 -1.70 -9.85
N THR A 39 6.20 -1.11 -11.04
CA THR A 39 5.51 0.17 -11.21
C THR A 39 4.07 0.09 -10.69
N ALA A 40 3.32 -0.93 -11.12
CA ALA A 40 1.93 -1.12 -10.69
C ALA A 40 1.79 -1.33 -9.17
N LEU A 41 2.67 -2.14 -8.57
CA LEU A 41 2.68 -2.35 -7.12
C LEU A 41 3.02 -1.07 -6.36
N THR A 42 4.00 -0.31 -6.85
CA THR A 42 4.43 0.92 -6.20
C THR A 42 3.35 2.00 -6.24
N SER A 43 2.69 2.17 -7.39
CA SER A 43 1.56 3.10 -7.52
C SER A 43 0.40 2.72 -6.61
N LEU A 44 0.06 1.42 -6.53
CA LEU A 44 -0.99 0.95 -5.63
C LEU A 44 -0.63 1.20 -4.17
N PHE A 45 0.60 0.92 -3.75
CA PHE A 45 1.01 1.16 -2.37
C PHE A 45 0.98 2.64 -2.02
N GLN A 46 1.40 3.54 -2.91
CA GLN A 46 1.31 4.99 -2.69
C GLN A 46 -0.14 5.45 -2.49
N LYS A 47 -1.06 4.98 -3.34
CA LYS A 47 -2.51 5.25 -3.21
C LYS A 47 -3.05 4.81 -1.84
N GLU A 48 -2.69 3.60 -1.40
CA GLU A 48 -3.12 3.05 -0.12
C GLU A 48 -2.46 3.76 1.08
N GLN A 49 -1.22 4.23 0.93
CA GLN A 49 -0.53 5.04 1.94
C GLN A 49 -1.21 6.41 2.12
N GLU A 50 -1.56 7.08 1.02
CA GLU A 50 -2.29 8.36 1.07
C GLU A 50 -3.65 8.19 1.74
N TYR A 51 -4.38 7.12 1.39
CA TYR A 51 -5.65 6.81 2.02
C TYR A 51 -5.50 6.53 3.53
N TYR A 52 -4.52 5.71 3.92
CA TYR A 52 -4.21 5.45 5.32
C TYR A 52 -3.85 6.74 6.07
N TRP A 53 -3.03 7.60 5.47
CA TRP A 53 -2.65 8.88 6.07
C TRP A 53 -3.85 9.79 6.29
N ASN A 54 -4.73 9.92 5.30
CA ASN A 54 -5.97 10.70 5.41
C ASN A 54 -6.89 10.16 6.52
N ARG A 55 -6.98 8.83 6.66
CA ARG A 55 -7.68 8.18 7.78
C ARG A 55 -7.02 8.53 9.12
N CYS A 56 -5.69 8.52 9.22
CA CYS A 56 -5.00 8.90 10.45
C CYS A 56 -5.21 10.38 10.79
N GLN A 57 -5.23 11.28 9.81
CA GLN A 57 -5.52 12.70 10.02
C GLN A 57 -6.86 12.92 10.71
N TYR A 58 -7.88 12.14 10.37
CA TYR A 58 -9.17 12.17 11.06
C TYR A 58 -9.04 11.90 12.57
N PHE A 59 -8.18 10.96 12.97
CA PHE A 59 -7.96 10.61 14.39
C PHE A 59 -6.97 11.53 15.11
N LEU A 60 -6.09 12.22 14.39
CA LEU A 60 -5.05 13.10 14.94
C LEU A 60 -5.48 14.57 15.01
N ALA A 61 -6.59 14.93 14.36
CA ALA A 61 -7.14 16.28 14.35
C ALA A 61 -8.11 16.57 15.53
N GLU A 62 -8.31 15.60 16.42
CA GLU A 62 -8.92 15.78 17.76
C GLU A 62 -7.84 15.99 18.83
#